data_AF-A0A2N6BLK5-F1
#
_entry.id   AF-A0A2N6BLK5-F1
#
_cell.length_a   1.000
_cell.length_b   1.000
_cell.length_c   1.000
_cell.angle_alpha   90.00
_cell.angle_beta   90.00
_cell.angle_gamma   90.00
#
_symmetry.space_group_name_H-M   'P 1'
#
loop_
_entity.id
_entity.type
_entity.pdbx_description
1 polymer ?
#
loop_
_entity_poly.entity_id
_entity_poly.type
_entity_poly.pdbx_seq_one_letter_code
_entity_poly.pdbx_strand_id
1 'polypeptide(L)'
;NRRAIEVAKRRLEEAESELEVGDPSEEISAERTVAEKNAPFRRFRSSDGWLILAGRNSKENDRLLREAKGWDLWLHARDGAGAHVILKKPGKDGRVPERSLIEAAGVAAQNSKLSNDSYVEVMVVEAARVRKVKGGGPGRVHVSGERTLRVAPGAGKPKALG
;
A
#
# COMPACT_ATOMS: atom_id res chain seq x y z
N ASN A 1 -50.89 -27.76 20.94
CA ASN A 1 -50.46 -28.35 22.23
C ASN A 1 -49.29 -27.53 22.77
N ARG A 2 -49.44 -26.92 23.96
CA ARG A 2 -48.55 -25.89 24.53
C ARG A 2 -47.09 -26.34 24.67
N ARG A 3 -46.89 -27.64 24.93
CA ARG A 3 -45.58 -28.29 25.08
C ARG A 3 -44.76 -28.35 23.78
N ALA A 4 -45.41 -28.47 22.63
CA ALA A 4 -44.71 -28.52 21.34
C ALA A 4 -44.16 -27.13 20.94
N ILE A 5 -44.86 -26.05 21.29
CA ILE A 5 -44.44 -24.68 21.03
C ILE A 5 -43.24 -24.31 21.90
N GLU A 6 -43.22 -24.76 23.15
CA GLU A 6 -42.13 -24.50 24.09
C GLU A 6 -40.83 -25.20 23.67
N VAL A 7 -40.92 -26.44 23.19
CA VAL A 7 -39.76 -27.18 22.65
C VAL A 7 -39.23 -26.52 21.38
N ALA A 8 -40.12 -26.02 20.50
CA ALA A 8 -39.70 -25.32 19.29
C ALA A 8 -38.99 -23.99 19.60
N LYS A 9 -39.48 -23.25 20.60
CA LYS A 9 -38.84 -22.00 21.05
C LYS A 9 -37.44 -22.23 21.61
N ARG A 10 -37.27 -23.25 22.46
CA ARG A 10 -35.97 -23.55 23.06
C ARG A 10 -34.91 -23.96 22.02
N ARG A 11 -35.32 -24.70 20.98
CA ARG A 11 -34.44 -25.05 19.87
C ARG A 11 -34.05 -23.86 19.01
N LEU A 12 -34.95 -22.87 18.87
CA LEU A 12 -34.65 -21.64 18.15
C LEU A 12 -33.64 -20.79 18.94
N GLU A 13 -33.83 -20.67 20.25
CA GLU A 13 -32.97 -19.92 21.16
C GLU A 13 -31.56 -20.54 21.28
N GLU A 14 -31.48 -21.88 21.30
CA GLU A 14 -30.21 -22.62 21.23
C GLU A 14 -29.49 -22.42 19.88
N ALA A 15 -30.22 -22.42 18.76
CA ALA A 15 -29.65 -22.17 17.43
C ALA A 15 -29.19 -20.72 17.24
N GLU A 16 -29.89 -19.74 17.83
CA GLU A 16 -29.50 -18.33 17.80
C GLU A 16 -28.24 -18.07 18.65
N SER A 17 -28.12 -18.76 19.79
CA SER A 17 -26.92 -18.74 20.65
C SER A 17 -25.68 -19.35 19.96
N GLU A 18 -25.85 -20.44 19.21
CA GLU A 18 -24.75 -21.05 18.42
C GLU A 18 -24.29 -20.20 17.24
N LEU A 19 -25.11 -19.26 16.76
CA LEU A 19 -24.78 -18.33 15.67
C LEU A 19 -24.07 -17.05 16.15
N GLU A 20 -23.93 -16.85 17.46
CA GLU A 20 -23.11 -15.77 18.05
C GLU A 20 -21.61 -16.14 18.01
N VAL A 21 -21.15 -16.67 16.86
CA VAL A 21 -19.74 -16.81 16.54
C VAL A 21 -19.18 -15.41 16.35
N GLY A 22 -18.25 -15.02 17.23
CA GLY A 22 -17.65 -13.70 17.32
C GLY A 22 -17.28 -13.09 15.97
N ASP A 23 -17.38 -11.76 15.89
CA ASP A 23 -17.21 -10.97 14.66
C ASP A 23 -15.94 -11.38 13.91
N PRO A 24 -16.06 -12.00 12.71
CA PRO A 24 -14.92 -12.36 11.87
C PRO A 24 -14.03 -11.17 11.52
N SER A 25 -14.54 -9.93 11.67
CA SER A 25 -13.79 -8.71 11.44
C SER A 25 -12.69 -8.46 12.48
N GLU A 26 -12.84 -8.93 13.71
CA GLU A 26 -11.86 -8.72 14.78
C GLU A 26 -10.68 -9.71 14.69
N GLU A 27 -10.94 -10.99 14.38
CA GLU A 27 -9.87 -11.98 14.15
C GLU A 27 -9.07 -11.66 12.89
N ILE A 28 -9.74 -11.27 11.79
CA ILE A 28 -9.06 -10.79 10.56
C ILE A 28 -8.25 -9.52 10.85
N SER A 29 -8.70 -8.66 11.77
CA SER A 29 -8.00 -7.43 12.18
C SER A 29 -6.74 -7.73 13.01
N ALA A 30 -6.81 -8.70 13.92
CA ALA A 30 -5.68 -9.12 14.75
C ALA A 30 -4.57 -9.83 13.96
N GLU A 31 -4.91 -10.74 13.05
CA GLU A 31 -3.93 -11.38 12.17
C GLU A 31 -3.34 -10.43 11.11
N ARG A 32 -4.16 -9.49 10.59
CA ARG A 32 -3.64 -8.42 9.72
C ARG A 32 -2.68 -7.50 10.44
N THR A 33 -2.93 -7.14 11.70
CA THR A 33 -2.06 -6.23 12.47
C THR A 33 -0.72 -6.87 12.84
N VAL A 34 -0.67 -8.18 13.10
CA VAL A 34 0.59 -8.90 13.36
C VAL A 34 1.41 -9.10 12.07
N ALA A 35 0.76 -9.42 10.95
CA ALA A 35 1.41 -9.50 9.64
C ALA A 35 1.81 -8.11 9.09
N GLU A 36 1.11 -7.04 9.47
CA GLU A 36 1.43 -5.65 9.17
C GLU A 36 2.72 -5.19 9.85
N LYS A 37 2.88 -5.50 11.13
CA LYS A 37 4.08 -5.12 11.93
C LYS A 37 5.38 -5.74 11.43
N ASN A 38 5.31 -6.92 10.81
CA ASN A 38 6.47 -7.63 10.25
C ASN A 38 6.60 -7.46 8.73
N ALA A 39 5.83 -6.55 8.12
CA ALA A 39 5.90 -6.34 6.69
C ALA A 39 7.30 -5.85 6.29
N PRO A 40 7.87 -6.36 5.18
CA PRO A 40 9.22 -6.02 4.75
C PRO A 40 9.34 -4.59 4.21
N PHE A 41 8.28 -3.76 4.25
CA PHE A 41 8.23 -2.43 3.66
C PHE A 41 7.56 -1.44 4.61
N ARG A 42 7.83 -0.14 4.44
CA ARG A 42 6.98 0.90 5.04
C ARG A 42 5.61 0.86 4.36
N ARG A 43 4.55 0.92 5.16
CA ARG A 43 3.16 0.89 4.68
C ARG A 43 2.44 2.16 5.08
N PHE A 44 1.68 2.70 4.15
CA PHE A 44 0.82 3.84 4.39
C PHE A 44 -0.54 3.63 3.74
N ARG A 45 -1.58 4.21 4.34
CA ARG A 45 -2.89 4.36 3.74
C ARG A 45 -3.03 5.82 3.30
N SER A 46 -3.33 6.02 2.04
CA SER A 46 -3.71 7.34 1.54
C SER A 46 -5.04 7.79 2.15
N SER A 47 -5.33 9.10 2.04
CA SER A 47 -6.61 9.67 2.42
C SER A 47 -7.80 9.02 1.71
N ASP A 48 -7.61 8.54 0.47
CA ASP A 48 -8.67 7.87 -0.30
C ASP A 48 -8.75 6.36 -0.03
N GLY A 49 -7.99 5.85 0.95
CA GLY A 49 -8.02 4.43 1.31
C GLY A 49 -7.22 3.54 0.35
N TRP A 50 -6.25 4.08 -0.39
CA TRP A 50 -5.31 3.31 -1.24
C TRP A 50 -4.05 2.92 -0.47
N LEU A 51 -3.42 1.80 -0.84
CA LEU A 51 -2.22 1.31 -0.16
C LEU A 51 -0.97 1.89 -0.84
N ILE A 52 -0.09 2.48 -0.05
CA ILE A 52 1.22 2.98 -0.49
C ILE A 52 2.28 2.13 0.23
N LEU A 53 3.21 1.58 -0.53
CA LEU A 53 4.34 0.79 -0.03
C LEU A 53 5.64 1.49 -0.38
N ALA A 54 6.58 1.59 0.56
CA ALA A 54 7.89 2.19 0.32
C ALA A 54 9.02 1.33 0.88
N GLY A 55 10.05 1.12 0.07
CA GLY A 55 11.21 0.31 0.46
C GLY A 55 12.13 1.09 1.40
N ARG A 56 12.70 0.42 2.39
CA ARG A 56 13.65 1.02 3.36
C ARG A 56 15.09 0.94 2.87
N ASN A 57 15.38 0.04 1.93
CA ASN A 57 16.71 -0.21 1.38
C ASN A 57 16.62 -0.80 -0.03
N SER A 58 17.76 -0.93 -0.71
CA SER A 58 17.82 -1.38 -2.10
C SER A 58 17.31 -2.82 -2.33
N LYS A 59 17.43 -3.71 -1.34
CA LYS A 59 16.90 -5.08 -1.43
C LYS A 59 15.37 -5.06 -1.38
N GLU A 60 14.81 -4.24 -0.49
CA GLU A 60 13.36 -4.03 -0.40
C GLU A 60 12.80 -3.31 -1.62
N ASN A 61 13.52 -2.34 -2.18
CA ASN A 61 13.15 -1.67 -3.43
C ASN A 61 13.01 -2.67 -4.60
N ASP A 62 13.96 -3.62 -4.71
CA ASP A 62 13.92 -4.71 -5.69
C ASP A 62 12.71 -5.62 -5.45
N ARG A 63 12.47 -5.98 -4.19
CA ARG A 63 11.35 -6.84 -3.80
C ARG A 63 10.00 -6.18 -4.08
N LEU A 64 9.84 -4.90 -3.77
CA LEU A 64 8.64 -4.12 -4.07
C LEU A 64 8.31 -4.13 -5.55
N LEU A 65 9.31 -3.90 -6.40
CA LEU A 65 9.09 -3.90 -7.84
C LEU A 65 8.66 -5.29 -8.36
N ARG A 66 9.19 -6.37 -7.79
CA ARG A 66 8.79 -7.75 -8.14
C ARG A 66 7.37 -8.09 -7.69
N GLU A 67 6.93 -7.57 -6.54
CA GLU A 67 5.59 -7.79 -5.98
C GLU A 67 4.52 -6.83 -6.55
N ALA A 68 4.93 -5.78 -7.26
CA ALA A 68 4.03 -4.85 -7.90
C ALA A 68 3.29 -5.52 -9.07
N LYS A 69 2.00 -5.21 -9.22
CA LYS A 69 1.28 -5.53 -10.44
C LYS A 69 1.72 -4.55 -11.52
N GLY A 70 1.75 -4.97 -12.77
CA GLY A 70 2.24 -4.12 -13.87
C GLY A 70 1.50 -2.79 -14.00
N TRP A 71 0.22 -2.74 -13.62
CA TRP A 71 -0.59 -1.53 -13.64
C TRP A 71 -0.47 -0.66 -12.38
N ASP A 72 0.14 -1.14 -11.30
CA ASP A 72 0.40 -0.31 -10.12
C ASP A 72 1.31 0.87 -10.50
N LEU A 73 1.18 2.00 -9.79
CA LEU A 73 2.08 3.12 -10.03
C LEU A 73 3.35 2.95 -9.21
N TRP A 74 4.49 3.05 -9.88
CA TRP A 74 5.81 3.18 -9.30
C TRP A 74 6.22 4.65 -9.27
N LEU A 75 6.78 5.06 -8.13
CA LEU A 75 7.25 6.41 -7.88
C LEU A 75 8.66 6.40 -7.29
N HIS A 76 9.47 7.40 -7.64
CA HIS A 76 10.82 7.60 -7.13
C HIS A 76 11.27 9.04 -7.34
N ALA A 77 12.09 9.57 -6.44
CA ALA A 77 12.71 10.89 -6.62
C ALA A 77 13.58 10.90 -7.89
N ARG A 78 13.41 11.90 -8.75
CA ARG A 78 14.26 12.08 -9.93
C ARG A 78 15.65 12.50 -9.50
N ASP A 79 16.68 12.00 -10.18
CA ASP A 79 18.10 12.38 -10.02
C ASP A 79 18.70 12.20 -8.62
N GLY A 80 18.04 11.45 -7.72
CA GLY A 80 18.52 11.20 -6.37
C GLY A 80 18.33 9.74 -5.96
N ALA A 81 19.19 9.26 -5.06
CA ALA A 81 18.94 7.96 -4.43
C ALA A 81 17.74 8.05 -3.47
N GLY A 82 16.84 7.08 -3.52
CA GLY A 82 15.68 7.05 -2.64
C GLY A 82 14.93 5.73 -2.60
N ALA A 83 13.82 5.73 -1.87
CA ALA A 83 12.90 4.61 -1.81
C ALA A 83 12.17 4.42 -3.14
N HIS A 84 12.02 3.17 -3.58
CA HIS A 84 10.97 2.83 -4.52
C HIS A 84 9.65 2.87 -3.78
N VAL A 85 8.66 3.55 -4.36
CA VAL A 85 7.31 3.63 -3.81
C VAL A 85 6.32 3.02 -4.79
N ILE A 86 5.42 2.17 -4.30
CA ILE A 86 4.33 1.60 -5.08
C ILE A 86 3.00 2.11 -4.51
N LEU A 87 2.21 2.77 -5.35
CA LEU A 87 0.80 3.06 -5.08
C LEU A 87 -0.04 1.95 -5.71
N LYS A 88 -0.63 1.10 -4.86
CA LYS A 88 -1.38 -0.09 -5.27
C LYS A 88 -2.74 0.31 -5.80
N LYS A 89 -3.01 0.01 -7.07
CA LYS A 89 -4.33 0.22 -7.66
C LYS A 89 -5.25 -0.95 -7.30
N PRO A 90 -6.53 -0.71 -6.98
CA PRO A 90 -7.49 -1.79 -6.75
C PRO A 90 -7.74 -2.62 -8.03
N GLY A 91 -7.57 -2.02 -9.21
CA GLY A 91 -7.66 -2.69 -10.50
C GLY A 91 -6.93 -1.92 -11.61
N LYS A 92 -6.83 -2.54 -12.80
CA LYS A 92 -6.14 -1.97 -13.97
C LYS A 92 -6.76 -0.64 -14.39
N ASP A 93 -8.09 -0.55 -14.40
CA ASP A 93 -8.84 0.65 -14.82
C ASP A 93 -9.14 1.62 -13.67
N GLY A 94 -8.64 1.34 -12.47
CA GLY A 94 -8.83 2.21 -11.31
C GLY A 94 -8.21 3.59 -11.55
N ARG A 95 -9.03 4.63 -11.65
CA ARG A 95 -8.54 6.01 -11.71
C ARG A 95 -7.94 6.37 -10.36
N VAL A 96 -6.66 6.75 -10.38
CA VAL A 96 -5.95 7.16 -9.17
C VAL A 96 -6.37 8.59 -8.81
N PRO A 97 -6.92 8.84 -7.61
CA PRO A 97 -7.19 10.19 -7.16
C PRO A 97 -5.90 11.00 -7.06
N GLU A 98 -5.97 12.29 -7.41
CA GLU A 98 -4.80 13.18 -7.37
C GLU A 98 -4.19 13.26 -5.97
N ARG A 99 -5.03 13.28 -4.93
CA ARG A 99 -4.60 13.31 -3.53
C ARG A 99 -3.74 12.09 -3.17
N SER A 100 -4.23 10.89 -3.44
CA SER A 100 -3.45 9.64 -3.28
C SER A 100 -2.13 9.66 -4.04
N LEU A 101 -2.12 10.24 -5.25
CA LEU A 101 -0.91 10.36 -6.06
C LEU A 101 0.10 11.32 -5.40
N ILE A 102 -0.35 12.48 -4.93
CA ILE A 102 0.48 13.47 -4.24
C ILE A 102 1.05 12.88 -2.94
N GLU A 103 0.24 12.15 -2.17
CA GLU A 103 0.66 11.49 -0.93
C GLU A 103 1.75 10.44 -1.19
N ALA A 104 1.58 9.60 -2.22
CA ALA A 104 2.60 8.64 -2.62
C ALA A 104 3.89 9.34 -3.08
N ALA A 105 3.77 10.44 -3.83
CA ALA A 105 4.92 11.23 -4.26
C ALA A 105 5.63 11.91 -3.09
N GLY A 106 4.87 12.42 -2.11
CA GLY A 106 5.40 12.99 -0.87
C GLY A 106 6.19 11.97 -0.06
N VAL A 107 5.74 10.71 -0.01
CA VAL A 107 6.48 9.60 0.59
C VAL A 107 7.79 9.32 -0.16
N ALA A 108 7.76 9.31 -1.50
CA ALA A 108 8.98 9.11 -2.31
C ALA A 108 10.00 10.23 -2.08
N ALA A 109 9.56 11.49 -2.08
CA ALA A 109 10.40 12.65 -1.82
C ALA A 109 11.00 12.62 -0.40
N GLN A 110 10.18 12.33 0.62
CA GLN A 110 10.60 12.27 2.03
C GLN A 110 11.65 11.19 2.29
N ASN A 111 11.58 10.06 1.58
CA ASN A 111 12.49 8.93 1.73
C ASN A 111 13.59 8.92 0.64
N SER A 112 14.01 10.10 0.20
CA SER A 112 15.11 10.30 -0.74
C SER A 112 16.25 11.10 -0.13
N LYS A 113 17.37 11.18 -0.83
CA LYS A 113 18.48 12.08 -0.49
C LYS A 113 18.16 13.57 -0.68
N LEU A 114 17.04 13.89 -1.35
CA LEU A 114 16.58 15.25 -1.62
C LEU A 114 15.54 15.72 -0.60
N SER A 115 15.37 15.01 0.53
CA SER A 115 14.32 15.28 1.51
C SER A 115 14.45 16.62 2.27
N ASN A 116 15.61 17.27 2.18
CA ASN A 116 15.85 18.60 2.75
C ASN A 116 15.49 19.73 1.77
N ASP A 117 15.22 19.41 0.50
CA ASP A 117 14.85 20.41 -0.50
C ASP A 117 13.40 20.85 -0.28
N SER A 118 13.09 22.10 -0.62
CA SER A 118 11.71 22.61 -0.52
C SER A 118 10.75 21.85 -1.46
N TYR A 119 11.26 21.38 -2.60
CA TYR A 119 10.51 20.61 -3.58
C TYR A 119 11.42 19.59 -4.27
N VAL A 120 10.87 18.41 -4.51
CA VAL A 120 11.53 17.30 -5.21
C VAL A 120 10.71 16.93 -6.44
N GLU A 121 11.38 16.71 -7.57
CA GLU A 121 10.76 16.08 -8.73
C GLU A 121 10.61 14.59 -8.49
N VAL A 122 9.40 14.06 -8.65
CA VAL A 122 9.10 12.65 -8.46
C VAL A 122 8.64 12.07 -9.78
N MET A 123 9.35 11.05 -10.27
CA MET A 123 8.94 10.27 -11.42
C MET A 123 7.73 9.42 -11.04
N VAL A 124 6.76 9.34 -11.94
CA VAL A 124 5.56 8.51 -11.80
C VAL A 124 5.33 7.74 -13.08
N VAL A 125 5.25 6.42 -12.97
CA VAL A 125 5.01 5.54 -14.12
C VAL A 125 4.32 4.25 -13.66
N GLU A 126 3.69 3.52 -14.58
CA GLU A 126 3.26 2.15 -14.31
C GLU A 126 4.45 1.23 -14.08
N ALA A 127 4.37 0.32 -13.10
CA ALA A 127 5.44 -0.60 -12.74
C ALA A 127 5.88 -1.48 -13.92
N ALA A 128 5.00 -1.78 -14.88
CA ALA A 128 5.34 -2.50 -16.10
C ALA A 128 6.41 -1.81 -16.98
N ARG A 129 6.56 -0.48 -16.85
CA ARG A 129 7.56 0.33 -17.56
C ARG A 129 8.87 0.50 -16.79
N VAL A 130 8.99 -0.15 -15.64
CA VAL A 130 10.19 -0.16 -14.80
C VAL A 130 10.84 -1.53 -14.91
N ARG A 131 12.08 -1.58 -15.37
CA ARG A 131 12.83 -2.83 -15.57
C ARG A 131 14.10 -2.82 -14.77
N LYS A 132 14.39 -3.91 -14.06
CA LYS A 132 15.68 -4.06 -13.38
C LYS A 132 16.82 -4.03 -14.40
N VAL A 133 17.90 -3.31 -14.08
CA VAL A 133 19.12 -3.30 -14.88
C VAL A 133 19.80 -4.67 -14.80
N LYS A 134 20.04 -5.33 -15.94
CA LYS A 134 20.72 -6.62 -16.00
C LYS A 134 22.16 -6.48 -15.48
N GLY A 135 22.56 -7.34 -14.55
CA GLY A 135 23.85 -7.24 -13.87
C GLY A 135 23.99 -6.06 -12.89
N GLY A 136 22.95 -5.23 -12.76
CA GLY A 136 22.92 -4.15 -11.77
C GLY A 136 22.69 -4.67 -10.36
N GLY A 137 23.29 -3.99 -9.38
CA GLY A 137 22.99 -4.21 -7.97
C GLY A 137 21.51 -3.94 -7.64
N PRO A 138 21.03 -4.37 -6.45
CA PRO A 138 19.64 -4.16 -6.05
C PRO A 138 19.21 -2.69 -6.13
N GLY A 139 17.95 -2.45 -6.48
CA GLY A 139 17.34 -1.13 -6.62
C GLY A 139 17.64 -0.42 -7.93
N ARG A 140 18.56 -0.93 -8.77
CA ARG A 140 18.87 -0.29 -10.06
C ARG A 140 17.85 -0.65 -11.13
N VAL A 141 17.22 0.37 -11.70
CA VAL A 141 16.14 0.23 -12.69
C VAL A 141 16.35 1.15 -13.89
N HIS A 142 15.86 0.69 -15.04
CA HIS A 142 15.59 1.50 -16.22
C HIS A 142 14.09 1.86 -16.21
N VAL A 143 13.80 3.13 -16.45
CA VAL A 143 12.45 3.70 -16.42
C VAL A 143 12.17 4.28 -17.81
N SER A 144 10.96 4.10 -18.32
CA SER A 144 10.57 4.59 -19.64
C SER A 144 9.18 5.23 -19.62
N GLY A 145 9.05 6.38 -20.28
CA GLY A 145 7.78 7.09 -20.42
C GLY A 145 7.18 7.51 -19.08
N GLU A 146 8.02 7.96 -18.15
CA GLU A 146 7.59 8.57 -16.91
C GLU A 146 7.00 9.96 -17.14
N ARG A 147 6.12 10.38 -16.23
CA ARG A 147 5.83 11.79 -16.02
C ARG A 147 6.47 12.23 -14.71
N THR A 148 6.67 13.53 -14.53
CA THR A 148 7.10 14.08 -13.25
C THR A 148 6.04 14.87 -12.55
N LEU A 149 6.13 14.86 -11.22
CA LEU A 149 5.31 15.64 -10.32
C LEU A 149 6.22 16.30 -9.29
N ARG A 150 6.06 17.60 -9.09
CA ARG A 150 6.88 18.39 -8.16
C ARG A 150 6.15 18.50 -6.83
N VAL A 151 6.74 18.00 -5.75
CA VAL A 151 6.13 17.95 -4.41
C VAL A 151 7.11 18.33 -3.32
N ALA A 152 6.59 18.93 -2.25
CA ALA A 152 7.34 19.03 -1.01
C ALA A 152 7.52 17.63 -0.38
N PRO A 153 8.68 17.33 0.22
CA PRO A 153 8.85 16.13 1.04
C PRO A 153 7.74 15.99 2.08
N GLY A 154 7.10 14.80 2.14
CA GLY A 154 6.03 14.52 3.10
C GLY A 154 4.67 15.16 2.75
N ALA A 155 4.49 15.66 1.53
CA ALA A 155 3.20 16.19 1.06
C ALA A 155 2.04 15.20 1.28
N GLY A 156 0.89 15.73 1.71
CA GLY A 156 -0.35 14.96 1.93
C GLY A 156 -0.39 14.10 3.20
N LYS A 157 0.76 13.77 3.82
CA LYS A 157 0.87 13.05 5.10
C LYS A 157 -0.06 11.82 5.21
N PRO A 158 0.09 10.80 4.35
CA PRO A 158 -0.72 9.59 4.44
C PRO A 158 -0.52 8.89 5.79
N LYS A 159 -1.54 8.16 6.26
CA LYS A 159 -1.51 7.47 7.55
C LYS A 159 -0.53 6.30 7.50
N ALA A 160 0.53 6.32 8.32
CA ALA A 160 1.42 5.17 8.48
C ALA A 160 0.66 3.98 9.11
N LEU A 161 0.93 2.77 8.63
CA LEU A 161 0.21 1.55 9.03
C LEU A 161 0.95 0.62 10.00
N GLY A 162 1.99 1.10 10.67
CA GLY A 162 2.61 0.42 11.84
C GLY A 162 3.27 -0.90 11.54
#